data_AF-A0A2G9XQ73-F1
#
_entry.id   AF-A0A2G9XQ73-F1
#
_cell.length_a   1.000
_cell.length_b   1.000
_cell.length_c   1.000
_cell.angle_alpha   90.00
_cell.angle_beta   90.00
_cell.angle_gamma   90.00
#
_symmetry.space_group_name_H-M   'P 1'
#
loop_
_entity.id
_entity.type
_entity.pdbx_description
1 polymer ?
#
loop_
_entity_poly.entity_id
_entity_poly.type
_entity_poly.pdbx_seq_one_letter_code
_entity_poly.pdbx_strand_id
1 'polypeptide(L)'
;MFDDGTPLGSSANEEARIDSLPQSWAWLSGAADTDRADRALESAWKNLVREDEGLVLLLTPPFDRSGPSPGYIKGYPPGVRENGGQYTHAALWF
;
A
#
# COMPACT_ATOMS: atom_id res chain seq x y z
N MET A 1 -10.09 7.23 -0.54
CA MET A 1 -10.24 8.55 0.13
C MET A 1 -11.08 8.35 1.38
N PHE A 2 -10.90 9.19 2.39
CA PHE A 2 -11.75 9.22 3.57
C PHE A 2 -13.10 9.91 3.25
N ASP A 3 -14.04 9.85 4.20
CA ASP A 3 -15.39 10.42 4.04
C ASP A 3 -15.39 11.94 3.84
N ASP A 4 -14.37 12.64 4.36
CA ASP A 4 -14.16 14.08 4.18
C ASP A 4 -13.49 14.43 2.84
N GLY A 5 -13.23 13.43 1.99
CA GLY A 5 -12.59 13.58 0.69
C GLY A 5 -11.06 13.63 0.76
N THR A 6 -10.45 13.57 1.94
CA THR A 6 -8.98 13.56 2.05
C THR A 6 -8.40 12.28 1.42
N PRO A 7 -7.28 12.38 0.69
CA PRO A 7 -6.63 11.20 0.11
C PRO A 7 -6.18 10.21 1.19
N LEU A 8 -6.36 8.92 0.88
CA LEU A 8 -5.81 7.79 1.64
C LEU A 8 -4.93 7.00 0.67
N GLY A 9 -3.74 6.55 1.09
CA GLY A 9 -2.82 5.86 0.19
C GLY A 9 -1.95 6.80 -0.65
N SER A 10 -1.62 7.99 -0.14
CA SER A 10 -0.89 9.04 -0.87
C SER A 10 0.41 9.44 -0.20
N SER A 11 1.33 10.01 -0.96
CA SER A 11 2.62 10.54 -0.45
C SER A 11 2.46 11.61 0.64
N ALA A 12 1.30 12.28 0.69
CA ALA A 12 0.97 13.29 1.68
C ALA A 12 0.49 12.70 3.02
N ASN A 13 0.14 11.42 3.08
CA ASN A 13 -0.23 10.77 4.33
C ASN A 13 1.02 10.51 5.19
N GLU A 14 0.87 10.42 6.52
CA GLU A 14 1.98 10.01 7.40
C GLU A 14 2.12 8.49 7.46
N GLU A 15 0.97 7.80 7.47
CA GLU A 15 0.78 6.34 7.47
C GLU A 15 0.06 5.93 6.17
N ALA A 16 0.21 4.68 5.76
CA ALA A 16 -0.27 4.14 4.48
C ALA A 16 0.04 5.08 3.31
N ARG A 17 1.30 5.48 3.18
CA ARG A 17 1.77 6.38 2.11
C ARG A 17 1.69 5.72 0.74
N ILE A 18 1.87 4.40 0.74
CA ILE A 18 1.79 3.55 -0.44
C ILE A 18 1.20 2.20 -0.05
N ASP A 19 0.41 1.64 -0.95
CA ASP A 19 -0.30 0.36 -0.83
C ASP A 19 -0.05 -0.44 -2.10
N SER A 20 0.26 -1.73 -1.97
CA SER A 20 0.59 -2.64 -3.07
C SER A 20 -0.56 -2.76 -4.08
N LEU A 21 -1.81 -2.83 -3.61
CA LEU A 21 -2.98 -3.12 -4.44
C LEU A 21 -3.18 -2.14 -5.60
N PRO A 22 -3.32 -0.82 -5.36
CA PRO A 22 -3.51 0.13 -6.45
C PRO A 22 -2.31 0.21 -7.39
N GLN A 23 -1.09 -0.08 -6.93
CA GLN A 23 0.10 -0.03 -7.80
C GLN A 23 0.15 -1.25 -8.72
N SER A 24 -0.02 -2.46 -8.17
CA SER A 24 -0.07 -3.70 -8.95
C SER A 24 -1.20 -3.67 -9.97
N TRP A 25 -2.41 -3.25 -9.56
CA TRP A 25 -3.57 -3.21 -10.46
C TRP A 25 -3.46 -2.11 -11.53
N ALA A 26 -2.78 -1.00 -11.26
CA ALA A 26 -2.52 0.01 -12.29
C ALA A 26 -1.74 -0.58 -13.47
N TRP A 27 -0.77 -1.46 -13.19
CA TRP A 27 0.01 -2.16 -14.20
C TRP A 27 -0.75 -3.34 -14.83
N LEU A 28 -1.28 -4.24 -14.00
CA LEU A 28 -1.95 -5.47 -14.46
C LEU A 28 -3.21 -5.21 -15.30
N SER A 29 -3.98 -4.17 -14.98
CA SER A 29 -5.25 -3.90 -15.69
C SER A 29 -5.04 -3.33 -17.10
N GLY A 30 -3.88 -2.73 -17.39
CA GLY A 30 -3.64 -1.96 -18.60
C GLY A 30 -4.53 -0.72 -18.76
N ALA A 31 -5.28 -0.32 -17.72
CA ALA A 31 -6.20 0.80 -17.76
C ALA A 31 -5.53 2.14 -17.39
N ALA A 32 -4.37 2.09 -16.73
CA ALA A 32 -3.58 3.26 -16.44
C ALA A 32 -2.70 3.66 -17.64
N ASP A 33 -2.35 4.94 -17.71
CA ASP A 33 -1.28 5.41 -18.58
C ASP A 33 0.02 4.63 -18.30
N THR A 34 0.69 4.18 -19.36
CA THR A 34 1.81 3.23 -19.26
C THR A 34 2.96 3.77 -18.41
N ASP A 35 3.40 5.00 -18.66
CA ASP A 35 4.49 5.62 -17.89
C ASP A 35 4.13 5.76 -16.41
N ARG A 36 2.85 6.02 -16.11
CA ARG A 36 2.35 6.08 -14.73
C ARG A 36 2.27 4.70 -14.08
N ALA A 37 1.90 3.66 -14.83
CA ALA A 37 1.83 2.29 -14.35
C ALA A 37 3.21 1.73 -14.01
N ASP A 38 4.21 1.98 -14.86
CA ASP A 38 5.59 1.53 -14.61
C ASP A 38 6.16 2.22 -13.36
N ARG A 39 5.96 3.53 -13.23
CA ARG A 39 6.36 4.29 -12.04
C ARG A 39 5.66 3.80 -10.77
N ALA A 40 4.38 3.40 -10.87
CA ALA A 40 3.64 2.83 -9.75
C ALA A 40 4.28 1.54 -9.26
N LEU A 41 4.60 0.62 -10.19
CA LEU A 41 5.22 -0.66 -9.88
C LEU A 41 6.63 -0.48 -9.29
N GLU A 42 7.46 0.39 -9.86
CA GLU A 42 8.80 0.71 -9.33
C GLU A 42 8.73 1.30 -7.91
N SER A 43 7.76 2.20 -7.67
CA SER A 43 7.56 2.78 -6.35
C SER A 43 7.12 1.74 -5.34
N ALA A 44 6.22 0.83 -5.74
CA ALA A 44 5.78 -0.27 -4.89
C ALA A 44 6.96 -1.19 -4.55
N TRP A 45 7.77 -1.59 -5.54
CA TRP A 45 8.95 -2.42 -5.35
C TRP A 45 9.90 -1.79 -4.32
N LYS A 46 10.27 -0.52 -4.54
CA LYS A 46 11.21 0.20 -3.69
C LYS A 46 10.76 0.34 -2.23
N ASN A 47 9.46 0.47 -1.97
CA ASN A 47 8.95 0.80 -0.63
C ASN A 47 8.35 -0.41 0.10
N LEU A 48 7.89 -1.44 -0.62
CA LEU A 48 7.12 -2.54 -0.06
C LEU A 48 7.83 -3.89 -0.15
N VAL A 49 8.84 -4.04 -1.01
CA VAL A 49 9.63 -5.28 -1.11
C VAL A 49 10.86 -5.17 -0.22
N ARG A 50 11.02 -6.12 0.69
CA ARG A 50 12.19 -6.27 1.55
C ARG A 50 12.88 -7.58 1.22
N GLU A 51 13.78 -7.55 0.26
CA GLU A 51 14.44 -8.74 -0.30
C GLU A 51 15.21 -9.51 0.78
N ASP A 52 15.98 -8.81 1.62
CA ASP A 52 16.77 -9.41 2.70
C ASP A 52 15.90 -10.14 3.74
N GLU A 53 14.66 -9.67 3.95
CA GLU A 53 13.71 -10.26 4.88
C GLU A 53 12.76 -11.26 4.20
N GLY A 54 12.77 -11.36 2.86
CA GLY A 54 11.82 -12.16 2.09
C GLY A 54 10.36 -11.69 2.19
N LEU A 55 10.15 -10.39 2.45
CA LEU A 55 8.81 -9.84 2.71
C LEU A 55 8.33 -8.95 1.56
N VAL A 56 7.03 -9.00 1.30
CA VAL A 56 6.29 -8.04 0.47
C VAL A 56 5.14 -7.50 1.31
N LEU A 57 5.26 -6.25 1.70
CA LEU A 57 4.30 -5.58 2.59
C LEU A 57 3.05 -5.14 1.82
N LEU A 58 1.89 -5.21 2.46
CA LEU A 58 0.66 -4.70 1.84
C LEU A 58 0.68 -3.17 1.71
N LEU A 59 1.13 -2.46 2.74
CA LEU A 59 1.22 -1.01 2.77
C LEU A 59 2.32 -0.54 3.72
N THR A 60 2.78 0.69 3.57
CA THR A 60 3.76 1.28 4.51
C THR A 60 3.66 2.82 4.55
N PRO A 61 3.95 3.46 5.69
CA PRO A 61 4.04 2.87 7.03
C PRO A 61 2.68 2.26 7.47
N PRO A 62 2.65 1.28 8.39
CA PRO A 62 1.39 0.77 8.92
C PRO A 62 0.63 1.85 9.69
N PHE A 63 -0.68 1.68 9.85
CA PHE A 63 -1.51 2.53 10.68
C PHE A 63 -1.21 2.30 12.16
N ASP A 64 -1.06 3.39 12.94
CA ASP A 64 -0.92 3.38 14.40
C ASP A 64 -1.76 4.50 15.01
N ARG A 65 -1.52 5.76 14.60
CA ARG A 65 -2.12 6.95 15.21
C ARG A 65 -2.97 7.78 14.27
N SER A 66 -2.97 7.49 12.98
CA SER A 66 -3.70 8.26 11.95
C SER A 66 -5.13 8.63 12.32
N GLY A 67 -5.46 9.88 12.01
CA GLY A 67 -6.82 10.39 11.81
C GLY A 67 -6.90 11.03 10.42
N PRO A 68 -8.01 10.89 9.67
CA PRO A 68 -9.26 10.19 10.01
C PRO A 68 -9.10 8.66 10.11
N SER A 69 -10.08 7.97 10.71
CA SER A 69 -9.99 6.51 10.89
C SER A 69 -10.02 5.79 9.54
N PRO A 70 -9.04 4.90 9.24
CA PRO A 70 -9.07 4.08 8.03
C PRO A 70 -10.02 2.87 8.16
N GLY A 71 -10.79 2.80 9.26
CA GLY A 71 -11.69 1.70 9.57
C GLY A 71 -11.00 0.56 10.33
N TYR A 72 -11.53 -0.65 10.17
CA TYR A 72 -11.13 -1.81 10.99
C TYR A 72 -9.68 -2.24 10.82
N ILE A 73 -9.02 -1.87 9.72
CA ILE A 73 -7.60 -2.17 9.47
C ILE A 73 -6.68 -1.66 10.59
N LYS A 74 -7.02 -0.54 11.23
CA LYS A 74 -6.30 0.02 12.39
C LYS A 74 -6.47 -0.81 13.67
N GLY A 75 -7.41 -1.76 13.70
CA GLY A 75 -7.62 -2.69 14.80
C GLY A 75 -6.52 -3.74 14.93
N TYR A 76 -5.71 -3.96 13.88
CA TYR A 76 -4.53 -4.82 13.94
C TYR A 76 -3.30 -4.04 14.40
N PRO A 77 -2.40 -4.66 15.21
CA PRO A 77 -1.12 -4.05 15.52
C PRO A 77 -0.34 -3.66 14.26
N PRO A 78 0.48 -2.59 14.30
CA PRO A 78 1.31 -2.19 13.17
C PRO A 78 2.18 -3.34 12.65
N GLY A 79 2.14 -3.60 11.34
CA GLY A 79 2.87 -4.67 10.67
C GLY A 79 2.18 -6.05 10.70
N VAL A 80 0.93 -6.13 11.17
CA VAL A 80 0.19 -7.39 11.31
C VAL A 80 -0.97 -7.47 10.32
N ARG A 81 -1.06 -8.60 9.61
CA ARG A 81 -2.10 -8.90 8.62
C ARG A 81 -2.25 -7.76 7.60
N GLU A 82 -3.45 -7.23 7.41
CA GLU A 82 -3.73 -6.14 6.47
C GLU A 82 -3.06 -4.81 6.88
N ASN A 83 -2.68 -4.63 8.15
CA ASN A 83 -2.03 -3.40 8.60
C ASN A 83 -0.52 -3.40 8.33
N GLY A 84 -0.14 -3.47 7.05
CA GLY A 84 1.26 -3.39 6.62
C GLY A 84 2.10 -4.64 6.89
N GLY A 85 1.47 -5.79 7.15
CA GLY A 85 2.17 -7.08 7.22
C GLY A 85 2.48 -7.67 5.85
N GLN A 86 3.20 -8.79 5.84
CA GLN A 86 3.34 -9.59 4.62
C GLN A 86 1.99 -10.20 4.26
N TYR A 87 1.53 -9.90 3.05
CA TYR A 87 0.23 -10.35 2.56
C TYR A 87 0.41 -11.15 1.27
N THR A 88 0.58 -12.47 1.41
CA THR A 88 0.99 -13.36 0.31
C THR A 88 0.07 -13.26 -0.92
N HIS A 89 -1.23 -13.03 -0.72
CA HIS A 89 -2.15 -12.83 -1.83
C HIS A 89 -1.83 -11.56 -2.64
N ALA A 90 -1.56 -10.44 -1.97
CA ALA A 90 -1.18 -9.19 -2.64
C ALA A 90 0.22 -9.27 -3.26
N ALA A 91 1.12 -10.05 -2.65
CA ALA A 91 2.45 -10.28 -3.18
C ALA A 91 2.45 -11.03 -4.54
N LEU A 92 1.42 -11.83 -4.83
CA LEU A 92 1.28 -12.53 -6.12
C LEU A 92 0.88 -11.60 -7.28
N TRP A 93 0.49 -10.36 -7.00
CA TRP A 93 0.12 -9.37 -8.01
C TRP A 93 1.27 -8.42 -8.36
N PHE A 94 2.41 -8.54 -7.68
CA PHE A 94 3.69 -8.03 -8.17
C PHE A 94 4.22 -8.92 -9.30
#